data_AF-A0A2E1H6F3-F1
#
_entry.id   AF-A0A2E1H6F3-F1
#
_cell.length_a   1.000
_cell.length_b   1.000
_cell.length_c   1.000
_cell.angle_alpha   90.00
_cell.angle_beta   90.00
_cell.angle_gamma   90.00
#
_symmetry.space_group_name_H-M   'P 1'
#
loop_
_entity.id
_entity.type
_entity.pdbx_description
1 polymer ?
#
loop_
_entity_poly.entity_id
_entity_poly.type
_entity_poly.pdbx_seq_one_letter_code
_entity_poly.pdbx_strand_id
1 'polypeptide(L)'
;MESELRSSRRLTGPNVIWQHPGPVIDIGLDDSDVAQLEEKWKQHITALLEGMGWSPELASRHFPGGLSLAFNAPMDRLYVACEMNEWAYDSAVADINGVDAPVMEAAMANFTEEMRSEANPPLLRIQSAAAKRGEQFLTCDDYVSVGSGVGSQTWSVKNLPEAASIDWGTIFRVPTAMVTGTNGKTTIVRLLRAMVIASGKVPGMSSTDSLMVGNDILDRGDWSGPGGARTILRDRRVDVALLETARGGILRRGLGVLENEADVALINNVAPDHLGEWGIQDVDMLADTKFVLRHAGKTIVLNADDEHCVKRASWVTRPIVWFSLEADNALVAQHIAQGNEAIRLDPDNVIRCYNGENIEFEISTNDIPMTFDGAAVHNVANSMAAIAVARKLNIEEAFIAQALKSFKSDAKDNPGRLNIFEINGAKVIVDFAHNPHGLTALSSMVQKMPAKRRLITIGQAGDRRESDFHDVAMCAVHSGADRILIKEQIKDLRGRELGEVPAIMKKSLLGAGISEDLIEILGSEMEATIAALDWAEPGDVLLLLTLSERDDVLNYLSSIA
;
A
#
# COMPACT_ATOMS: atom_id res chain seq x y z
N MET A 1 -19.96 4.02 -30.56
CA MET A 1 -18.89 3.97 -29.55
C MET A 1 -19.06 2.70 -28.73
N GLU A 2 -18.00 1.91 -28.63
CA GLU A 2 -17.94 0.74 -27.75
C GLU A 2 -17.23 1.15 -26.46
N SER A 3 -17.86 0.92 -25.32
CA SER A 3 -17.32 1.26 -24.01
C SER A 3 -17.77 0.25 -22.95
N GLU A 4 -16.93 0.05 -21.95
CA GLU A 4 -17.15 -0.89 -20.86
C GLU A 4 -17.10 -0.15 -19.51
N LEU A 5 -18.17 -0.18 -18.74
CA LEU A 5 -18.15 0.27 -17.35
C LEU A 5 -17.40 -0.77 -16.50
N ARG A 6 -16.14 -0.50 -16.20
CA ARG A 6 -15.27 -1.43 -15.45
C ARG A 6 -15.55 -1.40 -13.95
N SER A 7 -15.91 -0.24 -13.42
CA SER A 7 -16.26 -0.11 -12.00
C SER A 7 -17.05 1.16 -11.71
N SER A 8 -17.83 1.11 -10.63
CA SER A 8 -18.47 2.25 -9.98
C SER A 8 -18.21 2.18 -8.47
N ARG A 9 -17.69 3.26 -7.89
CA ARG A 9 -17.24 3.24 -6.50
C ARG A 9 -17.38 4.59 -5.80
N ARG A 10 -17.46 4.51 -4.47
CA ARG A 10 -17.53 5.66 -3.56
C ARG A 10 -16.13 5.98 -3.03
N LEU A 11 -15.65 7.20 -3.28
CA LEU A 11 -14.45 7.76 -2.68
C LEU A 11 -14.84 8.57 -1.45
N THR A 12 -14.06 8.44 -0.39
CA THR A 12 -14.42 8.97 0.95
C THR A 12 -13.45 10.03 1.45
N GLY A 13 -12.56 10.52 0.60
CA GLY A 13 -11.50 11.47 0.96
C GLY A 13 -10.44 11.57 -0.14
N PRO A 14 -9.21 12.01 0.21
CA PRO A 14 -8.13 12.18 -0.75
C PRO A 14 -7.85 10.94 -1.58
N ASN A 15 -7.71 11.14 -2.89
CA ASN A 15 -7.54 10.08 -3.87
C ASN A 15 -6.77 10.61 -5.09
N VAL A 16 -6.66 9.80 -6.14
CA VAL A 16 -5.89 10.12 -7.36
C VAL A 16 -6.51 11.21 -8.24
N ILE A 17 -7.79 11.54 -8.03
CA ILE A 17 -8.52 12.56 -8.78
C ILE A 17 -8.50 13.88 -8.00
N TRP A 18 -8.84 13.84 -6.71
CA TRP A 18 -8.98 15.05 -5.87
C TRP A 18 -8.93 14.76 -4.36
N GLN A 19 -9.37 15.75 -3.56
CA GLN A 19 -9.43 15.67 -2.09
C GLN A 19 -10.86 15.52 -1.50
N HIS A 20 -11.89 15.43 -2.34
CA HIS A 20 -13.29 15.39 -1.90
C HIS A 20 -13.89 13.97 -1.85
N PRO A 21 -14.93 13.75 -1.03
CA PRO A 21 -15.80 12.59 -1.22
C PRO A 21 -16.62 12.72 -2.50
N GLY A 22 -16.93 11.59 -3.13
CA GLY A 22 -17.73 11.56 -4.35
C GLY A 22 -17.74 10.19 -5.04
N PRO A 23 -18.67 9.96 -5.96
CA PRO A 23 -18.64 8.81 -6.85
C PRO A 23 -17.50 8.94 -7.88
N VAL A 24 -16.97 7.78 -8.29
CA VAL A 24 -16.15 7.67 -9.50
C VAL A 24 -16.57 6.41 -10.25
N ILE A 25 -16.63 6.53 -11.57
CA ILE A 25 -16.73 5.41 -12.49
C ILE A 25 -15.44 5.31 -13.30
N ASP A 26 -14.96 4.09 -13.53
CA ASP A 26 -13.87 3.83 -14.49
C ASP A 26 -14.44 3.16 -15.73
N ILE A 27 -14.10 3.69 -16.88
CA ILE A 27 -14.62 3.26 -18.17
C ILE A 27 -13.45 2.81 -19.05
N GLY A 28 -13.57 1.64 -19.65
CA GLY A 28 -12.70 1.18 -20.73
C GLY A 28 -13.27 1.61 -22.08
N LEU A 29 -12.46 2.28 -22.91
CA LEU A 29 -12.85 2.73 -24.24
C LEU A 29 -11.59 3.05 -25.07
N ASP A 30 -11.75 3.22 -26.38
CA ASP A 30 -10.67 3.68 -27.25
C ASP A 30 -10.30 5.14 -26.94
N ASP A 31 -8.99 5.45 -26.99
CA ASP A 31 -8.47 6.78 -26.66
C ASP A 31 -9.05 7.89 -27.56
N SER A 32 -9.48 7.56 -28.79
CA SER A 32 -10.10 8.51 -29.71
C SER A 32 -11.52 8.95 -29.31
N ASP A 33 -12.22 8.12 -28.53
CA ASP A 33 -13.59 8.37 -28.08
C ASP A 33 -13.65 9.09 -26.70
N VAL A 34 -12.53 9.14 -25.97
CA VAL A 34 -12.45 9.70 -24.59
C VAL A 34 -13.01 11.11 -24.50
N ALA A 35 -12.58 12.01 -25.38
CA ALA A 35 -13.01 13.41 -25.34
C ALA A 35 -14.52 13.56 -25.61
N GLN A 36 -15.06 12.77 -26.53
CA GLN A 36 -16.48 12.80 -26.87
C GLN A 36 -17.33 12.31 -25.69
N LEU A 37 -16.95 11.19 -25.08
CA LEU A 37 -17.66 10.64 -23.92
C LEU A 37 -17.60 11.59 -22.73
N GLU A 38 -16.43 12.16 -22.42
CA GLU A 38 -16.28 13.11 -21.32
C GLU A 38 -17.18 14.34 -21.50
N GLU A 39 -17.23 14.90 -22.71
CA GLU A 39 -18.08 16.05 -23.02
C GLU A 39 -19.57 15.73 -22.81
N LYS A 40 -20.03 14.59 -23.35
CA LYS A 40 -21.42 14.16 -23.23
C LYS A 40 -21.81 13.82 -21.80
N TRP A 41 -20.93 13.13 -21.07
CA TRP A 41 -21.13 12.88 -19.65
C TRP A 41 -21.25 14.20 -18.87
N LYS A 42 -20.35 15.17 -19.11
CA LYS A 42 -20.41 16.51 -18.48
C LYS A 42 -21.76 17.19 -18.75
N GLN A 43 -22.28 17.11 -19.97
CA GLN A 43 -23.59 17.68 -20.32
C GLN A 43 -24.72 17.02 -19.50
N HIS A 44 -24.78 15.69 -19.49
CA HIS A 44 -25.85 14.96 -18.80
C HIS A 44 -25.78 15.09 -17.28
N ILE A 45 -24.59 14.95 -16.68
CA ILE A 45 -24.43 15.05 -15.22
C ILE A 45 -24.71 16.47 -14.72
N THR A 46 -24.29 17.49 -15.47
CA THR A 46 -24.58 18.90 -15.12
C THR A 46 -26.07 19.17 -15.17
N ALA A 47 -26.74 18.75 -16.26
CA ALA A 47 -28.19 18.95 -16.40
C ALA A 47 -28.99 18.23 -15.29
N LEU A 48 -28.60 16.99 -14.95
CA LEU A 48 -29.23 16.24 -13.85
C LEU A 48 -29.05 16.97 -12.51
N LEU A 49 -27.82 17.36 -12.19
CA LEU A 49 -27.50 17.94 -10.89
C LEU A 49 -28.08 19.35 -10.73
N GLU A 50 -28.03 20.19 -11.77
CA GLU A 50 -28.69 21.50 -11.79
C GLU A 50 -30.21 21.37 -11.61
N GLY A 51 -30.83 20.41 -12.31
CA GLY A 51 -32.27 20.12 -12.17
C GLY A 51 -32.64 19.71 -10.75
N MET A 52 -31.71 19.15 -9.99
CA MET A 52 -31.87 18.72 -8.60
C MET A 52 -31.37 19.76 -7.59
N GLY A 53 -30.96 20.96 -8.05
CA GLY A 53 -30.47 22.04 -7.20
C GLY A 53 -29.09 21.79 -6.60
N TRP A 54 -28.29 20.93 -7.23
CA TRP A 54 -26.96 20.52 -6.80
C TRP A 54 -25.90 21.10 -7.73
N SER A 55 -24.94 21.84 -7.17
CA SER A 55 -23.79 22.38 -7.91
C SER A 55 -22.51 21.64 -7.53
N PRO A 56 -22.11 20.57 -8.23
CA PRO A 56 -20.89 19.84 -7.94
C PRO A 56 -19.65 20.48 -8.59
N GLU A 57 -18.48 20.04 -8.14
CA GLU A 57 -17.24 20.06 -8.91
C GLU A 57 -17.14 18.72 -9.67
N LEU A 58 -16.90 18.81 -10.98
CA LEU A 58 -16.68 17.66 -11.86
C LEU A 58 -15.18 17.46 -12.07
N ALA A 59 -14.73 16.22 -12.12
CA ALA A 59 -13.36 15.88 -12.47
C ALA A 59 -13.29 14.62 -13.35
N SER A 60 -12.22 14.57 -14.13
CA SER A 60 -11.90 13.48 -15.02
C SER A 60 -10.42 13.12 -14.87
N ARG A 61 -10.09 11.84 -15.07
CA ARG A 61 -8.71 11.37 -15.12
C ARG A 61 -8.55 10.44 -16.32
N HIS A 62 -7.71 10.86 -17.25
CA HIS A 62 -7.48 10.16 -18.51
C HIS A 62 -6.31 9.19 -18.32
N PHE A 63 -6.40 8.01 -18.91
CA PHE A 63 -5.32 7.03 -18.94
C PHE A 63 -5.40 6.21 -20.23
N PRO A 64 -4.30 5.60 -20.70
CA PRO A 64 -4.35 4.79 -21.91
C PRO A 64 -5.39 3.67 -21.80
N GLY A 65 -6.30 3.62 -22.77
CA GLY A 65 -7.41 2.68 -22.83
C GLY A 65 -8.56 2.97 -21.87
N GLY A 66 -8.71 4.22 -21.41
CA GLY A 66 -9.91 4.61 -20.68
C GLY A 66 -9.93 5.98 -19.97
N LEU A 67 -10.96 6.13 -19.14
CA LEU A 67 -11.27 7.37 -18.44
C LEU A 67 -11.93 7.10 -17.08
N SER A 68 -11.53 7.85 -16.05
CA SER A 68 -12.28 7.96 -14.79
C SER A 68 -13.13 9.23 -14.80
N LEU A 69 -14.40 9.14 -14.41
CA LEU A 69 -15.33 10.26 -14.32
C LEU A 69 -15.89 10.37 -12.90
N ALA A 70 -15.84 11.56 -12.31
CA ALA A 70 -16.23 11.79 -10.94
C ALA A 70 -16.91 13.15 -10.76
N PHE A 71 -17.84 13.24 -9.81
CA PHE A 71 -18.28 14.53 -9.24
C PHE A 71 -18.24 14.50 -7.70
N ASN A 72 -18.08 15.65 -7.04
CA ASN A 72 -18.03 15.68 -5.57
C ASN A 72 -19.44 15.53 -4.97
N ALA A 73 -19.53 14.84 -3.83
CA ALA A 73 -20.82 14.63 -3.17
C ALA A 73 -20.75 14.61 -1.64
N PRO A 74 -21.80 15.07 -0.93
CA PRO A 74 -21.90 14.93 0.52
C PRO A 74 -21.79 13.47 0.96
N MET A 75 -21.22 13.24 2.15
CA MET A 75 -21.02 11.89 2.69
C MET A 75 -22.32 11.10 2.90
N ASP A 76 -23.45 11.78 3.10
CA ASP A 76 -24.77 11.19 3.29
C ASP A 76 -25.58 11.07 1.98
N ARG A 77 -24.91 11.19 0.82
CA ARG A 77 -25.49 11.08 -0.53
C ARG A 77 -24.62 10.28 -1.49
N LEU A 78 -23.65 9.52 -0.99
CA LEU A 78 -22.68 8.83 -1.83
C LEU A 78 -23.26 7.63 -2.58
N TYR A 79 -24.31 6.98 -2.06
CA TYR A 79 -24.94 5.86 -2.76
C TYR A 79 -25.72 6.35 -3.97
N VAL A 80 -26.65 7.29 -3.77
CA VAL A 80 -27.40 7.90 -4.88
C VAL A 80 -26.48 8.61 -5.86
N ALA A 81 -25.38 9.23 -5.40
CA ALA A 81 -24.42 9.86 -6.29
C ALA A 81 -23.73 8.85 -7.23
N CYS A 82 -23.48 7.61 -6.79
CA CYS A 82 -22.98 6.56 -7.69
C CYS A 82 -23.99 6.24 -8.80
N GLU A 83 -25.25 6.06 -8.44
CA GLU A 83 -26.32 5.77 -9.41
C GLU A 83 -26.51 6.93 -10.40
N MET A 84 -26.41 8.18 -9.93
CA MET A 84 -26.42 9.37 -10.79
C MET A 84 -25.24 9.40 -11.77
N ASN A 85 -24.05 8.95 -11.35
CA ASN A 85 -22.87 8.90 -12.21
C ASN A 85 -23.01 7.82 -13.31
N GLU A 86 -23.52 6.65 -12.93
CA GLU A 86 -23.85 5.56 -13.86
C GLU A 86 -24.92 6.00 -14.86
N TRP A 87 -25.99 6.64 -14.38
CA TRP A 87 -27.05 7.19 -15.23
C TRP A 87 -26.51 8.22 -16.25
N ALA A 88 -25.61 9.11 -15.82
CA ALA A 88 -25.02 10.12 -16.71
C ALA A 88 -24.11 9.47 -17.77
N TYR A 89 -23.41 8.40 -17.41
CA TYR A 89 -22.63 7.61 -18.35
C TYR A 89 -23.53 6.90 -19.38
N ASP A 90 -24.57 6.19 -18.93
CA ASP A 90 -25.50 5.49 -19.82
C ASP A 90 -26.20 6.47 -20.78
N SER A 91 -26.58 7.65 -20.27
CA SER A 91 -27.16 8.72 -21.08
C SER A 91 -26.20 9.26 -22.12
N ALA A 92 -24.93 9.47 -21.76
CA ALA A 92 -23.89 9.91 -22.69
C ALA A 92 -23.61 8.87 -23.78
N VAL A 93 -23.52 7.59 -23.43
CA VAL A 93 -23.35 6.50 -24.39
C VAL A 93 -24.54 6.41 -25.34
N ALA A 94 -25.77 6.56 -24.82
CA ALA A 94 -26.99 6.54 -25.62
C ALA A 94 -27.03 7.69 -26.64
N ASP A 95 -26.71 8.90 -26.20
CA ASP A 95 -26.64 10.09 -27.06
C ASP A 95 -25.59 9.92 -28.18
N ILE A 96 -24.39 9.44 -27.84
CA ILE A 96 -23.33 9.18 -28.83
C ILE A 96 -23.75 8.13 -29.87
N ASN A 97 -24.45 7.08 -29.43
CA ASN A 97 -24.88 5.98 -30.29
C ASN A 97 -26.20 6.26 -31.02
N GLY A 98 -26.87 7.38 -30.74
CA GLY A 98 -28.16 7.73 -31.34
C GLY A 98 -29.29 6.77 -30.97
N VAL A 99 -29.27 6.24 -29.74
CA VAL A 99 -30.32 5.38 -29.17
C VAL A 99 -31.08 6.10 -28.06
N ASP A 100 -32.22 5.56 -27.66
CA ASP A 100 -33.05 6.17 -26.61
C ASP A 100 -32.27 6.26 -25.29
N ALA A 101 -32.08 7.49 -24.79
CA ALA A 101 -31.47 7.74 -23.50
C ALA A 101 -32.48 7.53 -22.35
N PRO A 102 -32.00 7.22 -21.14
CA PRO A 102 -32.82 7.25 -19.94
C PRO A 102 -33.57 8.59 -19.76
N VAL A 103 -34.84 8.54 -19.34
CA VAL A 103 -35.68 9.74 -19.18
C VAL A 103 -35.25 10.54 -17.95
N MET A 104 -34.76 11.77 -18.16
CA MET A 104 -34.25 12.67 -17.12
C MET A 104 -35.28 12.93 -16.02
N GLU A 105 -36.52 13.29 -16.36
CA GLU A 105 -37.54 13.63 -15.37
C GLU A 105 -37.88 12.45 -14.44
N ALA A 106 -37.88 11.23 -14.98
CA ALA A 106 -38.10 10.02 -14.19
C ALA A 106 -36.91 9.72 -13.27
N ALA A 107 -35.68 9.87 -13.78
CA ALA A 107 -34.47 9.70 -13.00
C ALA A 107 -34.40 10.72 -11.84
N MET A 108 -34.68 12.00 -12.12
CA MET A 108 -34.72 13.06 -11.10
C MET A 108 -35.74 12.75 -9.99
N ALA A 109 -36.92 12.24 -10.34
CA ALA A 109 -37.93 11.86 -9.36
C ALA A 109 -37.45 10.72 -8.44
N ASN A 110 -36.85 9.68 -9.02
CA ASN A 110 -36.30 8.55 -8.27
C ASN A 110 -35.13 8.97 -7.37
N PHE A 111 -34.14 9.64 -7.93
CA PHE A 111 -32.97 10.10 -7.17
C PHE A 111 -33.34 11.09 -6.07
N THR A 112 -34.39 11.91 -6.24
CA THR A 112 -34.90 12.78 -5.18
C THR A 112 -35.40 12.00 -3.96
N GLU A 113 -36.07 10.87 -4.19
CA GLU A 113 -36.57 10.03 -3.11
C GLU A 113 -35.46 9.23 -2.44
N GLU A 114 -34.55 8.65 -3.22
CA GLU A 114 -33.36 7.96 -2.69
C GLU A 114 -32.47 8.88 -1.88
N MET A 115 -32.23 10.10 -2.38
CA MET A 115 -31.55 11.15 -1.64
C MET A 115 -32.20 11.34 -0.27
N ARG A 116 -33.52 11.51 -0.19
CA ARG A 116 -34.20 11.70 1.11
C ARG A 116 -34.04 10.50 2.04
N SER A 117 -34.04 9.29 1.49
CA SER A 117 -33.83 8.05 2.24
C SER A 117 -32.40 7.93 2.79
N GLU A 118 -31.39 8.32 2.01
CA GLU A 118 -29.98 8.28 2.40
C GLU A 118 -29.57 9.41 3.36
N ALA A 119 -30.31 10.52 3.32
CA ALA A 119 -30.06 11.73 4.11
C ALA A 119 -29.75 11.44 5.58
N ASN A 120 -28.63 11.95 6.07
CA ASN A 120 -28.27 11.85 7.48
C ASN A 120 -27.83 13.22 8.03
N PRO A 121 -28.78 14.15 8.30
CA PRO A 121 -28.46 15.47 8.83
C PRO A 121 -27.65 15.46 10.14
N PRO A 122 -27.90 14.54 11.11
CA PRO A 122 -27.03 14.42 12.29
C PRO A 122 -25.56 14.15 11.94
N LEU A 123 -25.28 13.27 10.98
CA LEU A 123 -23.92 12.97 10.52
C LEU A 123 -23.22 14.24 10.03
N LEU A 124 -23.88 15.02 9.17
CA LEU A 124 -23.34 16.28 8.64
C LEU A 124 -23.12 17.32 9.76
N ARG A 125 -24.00 17.38 10.77
CA ARG A 125 -23.81 18.26 11.93
C ARG A 125 -22.57 17.88 12.74
N ILE A 126 -22.34 16.60 12.98
CA ILE A 126 -21.14 16.12 13.69
C ILE A 126 -19.89 16.41 12.86
N GLN A 127 -19.91 16.12 11.55
CA GLN A 127 -18.80 16.41 10.64
C GLN A 127 -18.43 17.90 10.68
N SER A 128 -19.42 18.79 10.58
CA SER A 128 -19.20 20.24 10.66
C SER A 128 -18.66 20.67 12.04
N ALA A 129 -19.15 20.07 13.12
CA ALA A 129 -18.71 20.39 14.48
C ALA A 129 -17.26 19.95 14.73
N ALA A 130 -16.86 18.79 14.23
CA ALA A 130 -15.49 18.29 14.27
C ALA A 130 -14.55 19.19 13.46
N ALA A 131 -14.92 19.51 12.21
CA ALA A 131 -14.13 20.38 11.33
C ALA A 131 -13.88 21.76 11.95
N LYS A 132 -14.90 22.38 12.57
CA LYS A 132 -14.76 23.68 13.28
C LYS A 132 -13.77 23.64 14.45
N ARG A 133 -13.49 22.46 15.01
CA ARG A 133 -12.56 22.24 16.12
C ARG A 133 -11.20 21.72 15.64
N GLY A 134 -11.05 21.38 14.36
CA GLY A 134 -9.86 20.72 13.85
C GLY A 134 -9.70 19.27 14.32
N GLU A 135 -10.80 18.64 14.75
CA GLU A 135 -10.82 17.24 15.18
C GLU A 135 -11.06 16.30 14.00
N GLN A 136 -10.46 15.11 14.07
CA GLN A 136 -10.63 14.07 13.07
C GLN A 136 -12.07 13.56 13.06
N PHE A 137 -12.63 13.38 11.87
CA PHE A 137 -13.94 12.79 11.65
C PHE A 137 -13.80 11.58 10.70
N LEU A 138 -14.20 10.40 11.17
CA LEU A 138 -14.16 9.17 10.38
C LEU A 138 -15.55 8.59 10.24
N THR A 139 -15.89 8.16 9.03
CA THR A 139 -17.18 7.52 8.76
C THR A 139 -17.00 6.29 7.87
N CYS A 140 -17.86 5.29 8.08
CA CYS A 140 -18.09 4.16 7.22
C CYS A 140 -19.59 3.82 7.25
N ASP A 141 -19.98 2.74 6.57
CA ASP A 141 -21.39 2.37 6.45
C ASP A 141 -22.07 2.09 7.80
N ASP A 142 -21.31 1.61 8.79
CA ASP A 142 -21.86 1.23 10.11
C ASP A 142 -21.58 2.24 11.23
N TYR A 143 -20.48 2.99 11.16
CA TYR A 143 -19.96 3.78 12.29
C TYR A 143 -19.50 5.18 11.88
N VAL A 144 -19.76 6.13 12.78
CA VAL A 144 -19.18 7.48 12.79
C VAL A 144 -18.33 7.64 14.04
N SER A 145 -17.16 8.25 13.90
CA SER A 145 -16.30 8.55 15.03
C SER A 145 -15.62 9.91 14.91
N VAL A 146 -15.30 10.49 16.06
CA VAL A 146 -14.50 11.70 16.20
C VAL A 146 -13.30 11.43 17.09
N GLY A 147 -12.17 12.08 16.78
CA GLY A 147 -10.88 11.75 17.40
C GLY A 147 -10.37 10.37 16.97
N SER A 148 -9.28 9.93 17.60
CA SER A 148 -8.70 8.63 17.33
C SER A 148 -8.05 7.97 18.54
N GLY A 149 -7.93 6.64 18.48
CA GLY A 149 -7.34 5.82 19.53
C GLY A 149 -8.03 6.05 20.87
N VAL A 150 -7.23 6.19 21.94
CA VAL A 150 -7.70 6.55 23.29
C VAL A 150 -8.57 7.82 23.36
N GLY A 151 -8.43 8.75 22.40
CA GLY A 151 -9.24 9.96 22.26
C GLY A 151 -10.48 9.79 21.37
N SER A 152 -10.78 8.58 20.90
CA SER A 152 -11.90 8.31 20.01
C SER A 152 -13.24 8.19 20.75
N GLN A 153 -14.28 8.81 20.17
CA GLN A 153 -15.68 8.49 20.46
C GLN A 153 -16.35 7.98 19.19
N THR A 154 -17.02 6.82 19.27
CA THR A 154 -17.62 6.12 18.13
C THR A 154 -19.07 5.80 18.39
N TRP A 155 -19.92 5.97 17.38
CA TRP A 155 -21.35 5.69 17.40
C TRP A 155 -21.77 4.94 16.14
N SER A 156 -22.88 4.20 16.22
CA SER A 156 -23.51 3.66 15.02
C SER A 156 -24.13 4.78 14.19
N VAL A 157 -24.02 4.69 12.86
CA VAL A 157 -24.68 5.63 11.92
C VAL A 157 -26.19 5.71 12.15
N LYS A 158 -26.80 4.64 12.68
CA LYS A 158 -28.23 4.56 12.99
C LYS A 158 -28.63 5.24 14.31
N ASN A 159 -27.67 5.59 15.17
CA ASN A 159 -27.93 6.17 16.48
C ASN A 159 -26.85 7.21 16.82
N LEU A 160 -26.91 8.35 16.13
CA LEU A 160 -25.97 9.45 16.30
C LEU A 160 -26.43 10.41 17.40
N PRO A 161 -25.50 10.88 18.27
CA PRO A 161 -25.83 11.91 19.24
C PRO A 161 -26.05 13.26 18.55
N GLU A 162 -26.66 14.22 19.27
CA GLU A 162 -26.60 15.61 18.84
C GLU A 162 -25.18 16.14 18.99
N ALA A 163 -24.71 16.92 18.01
CA ALA A 163 -23.33 17.42 18.00
C ALA A 163 -22.99 18.27 19.25
N ALA A 164 -23.99 18.90 19.86
CA ALA A 164 -23.86 19.70 21.07
C ALA A 164 -23.72 18.87 22.35
N SER A 165 -24.12 17.59 22.35
CA SER A 165 -23.99 16.69 23.50
C SER A 165 -22.69 15.90 23.51
N ILE A 166 -21.88 15.99 22.46
CA ILE A 166 -20.57 15.35 22.39
C ILE A 166 -19.61 16.06 23.36
N ASP A 167 -18.94 15.29 24.21
CA ASP A 167 -17.91 15.81 25.11
C ASP A 167 -16.58 16.01 24.37
N TRP A 168 -16.49 17.14 23.66
CA TRP A 168 -15.30 17.54 22.90
C TRP A 168 -14.04 17.71 23.74
N GLY A 169 -14.14 17.87 25.07
CA GLY A 169 -12.97 18.00 25.94
C GLY A 169 -12.16 16.72 26.11
N THR A 170 -12.73 15.57 25.73
CA THR A 170 -12.08 14.25 25.79
C THR A 170 -11.61 13.73 24.44
N ILE A 171 -11.89 14.49 23.37
CA ILE A 171 -11.57 14.10 21.99
C ILE A 171 -10.21 14.69 21.61
N PHE A 172 -9.34 13.84 21.09
CA PHE A 172 -8.07 14.25 20.49
C PHE A 172 -7.59 13.18 19.50
N ARG A 173 -6.54 13.50 18.74
CA ARG A 173 -5.91 12.59 17.79
C ARG A 173 -4.69 11.93 18.42
N VAL A 174 -4.57 10.61 18.26
CA VAL A 174 -3.33 9.90 18.59
C VAL A 174 -2.29 10.09 17.49
N PRO A 175 -0.98 10.05 17.82
CA PRO A 175 0.08 10.04 16.83
C PRO A 175 -0.16 9.01 15.74
N THR A 176 -0.12 9.42 14.48
CA THR A 176 -0.51 8.57 13.35
C THR A 176 0.54 8.62 12.24
N ALA A 177 1.00 7.44 11.81
CA ALA A 177 1.87 7.27 10.66
C ALA A 177 1.13 6.56 9.52
N MET A 178 1.33 7.05 8.30
CA MET A 178 0.93 6.35 7.08
C MET A 178 2.16 5.86 6.30
N VAL A 179 2.12 4.63 5.81
CA VAL A 179 3.24 4.03 5.08
C VAL A 179 2.76 3.48 3.75
N THR A 180 3.32 3.99 2.66
CA THR A 180 3.15 3.43 1.31
C THR A 180 4.49 3.14 0.64
N GLY A 181 4.44 2.39 -0.44
CA GLY A 181 5.59 1.93 -1.20
C GLY A 181 5.21 0.74 -2.08
N THR A 182 6.02 0.38 -3.06
CA THR A 182 5.88 -0.91 -3.74
C THR A 182 6.29 -2.01 -2.77
N ASN A 183 7.50 -1.93 -2.22
CA ASN A 183 8.06 -2.91 -1.29
C ASN A 183 8.36 -2.30 0.09
N GLY A 184 8.51 -3.15 1.11
CA GLY A 184 8.98 -2.76 2.47
C GLY A 184 7.91 -2.28 3.45
N LYS A 185 6.71 -1.91 2.98
CA LYS A 185 5.61 -1.38 3.81
C LYS A 185 5.35 -2.18 5.10
N THR A 186 5.09 -3.47 4.95
CA THR A 186 4.75 -4.38 6.06
C THR A 186 5.89 -4.51 7.07
N THR A 187 7.15 -4.63 6.60
CA THR A 187 8.33 -4.65 7.47
C THR A 187 8.43 -3.36 8.28
N ILE A 188 8.21 -2.21 7.65
CA ILE A 188 8.30 -0.90 8.29
C ILE A 188 7.23 -0.73 9.37
N VAL A 189 5.95 -1.05 9.08
CA VAL A 189 4.89 -0.92 10.09
C VAL A 189 5.07 -1.90 11.25
N ARG A 190 5.64 -3.09 11.03
CA ARG A 190 6.00 -4.05 12.09
C ARG A 190 7.16 -3.55 12.96
N LEU A 191 8.19 -2.99 12.33
CA LEU A 191 9.31 -2.40 13.05
C LEU A 191 8.86 -1.19 13.89
N LEU A 192 8.01 -0.32 13.32
CA LEU A 192 7.38 0.78 14.06
C LEU A 192 6.52 0.26 15.22
N ARG A 193 5.77 -0.83 15.02
CA ARG A 193 4.99 -1.48 16.08
C ARG A 193 5.90 -1.92 17.23
N ALA A 194 7.06 -2.50 16.93
CA ALA A 194 8.05 -2.88 17.93
C ALA A 194 8.61 -1.65 18.68
N MET A 195 8.86 -0.53 17.99
CA MET A 195 9.29 0.74 18.60
C MET A 195 8.24 1.32 19.55
N VAL A 196 6.96 1.29 19.16
CA VAL A 196 5.85 1.76 20.01
C VAL A 196 5.72 0.88 21.26
N ILE A 197 5.79 -0.46 21.11
CA ILE A 197 5.76 -1.39 22.25
C ILE A 197 6.93 -1.15 23.21
N ALA A 198 8.14 -0.95 22.67
CA ALA A 198 9.32 -0.65 23.48
C ALA A 198 9.12 0.62 24.33
N SER A 199 8.41 1.63 23.80
CA SER A 199 8.07 2.85 24.52
C SER A 199 6.95 2.71 25.57
N GLY A 200 6.42 1.49 25.78
CA GLY A 200 5.35 1.22 26.75
C GLY A 200 3.96 1.67 26.29
N LYS A 201 3.79 2.01 25.01
CA LYS A 201 2.53 2.43 24.40
C LYS A 201 1.87 1.28 23.63
N VAL A 202 0.56 1.37 23.40
CA VAL A 202 -0.22 0.39 22.65
C VAL A 202 -0.29 0.81 21.17
N PRO A 203 0.39 0.11 20.24
CA PRO A 203 0.23 0.38 18.81
C PRO A 203 -1.09 -0.18 18.29
N GLY A 204 -1.70 0.53 17.35
CA GLY A 204 -2.68 -0.03 16.43
C GLY A 204 -2.08 -0.11 15.04
N MET A 205 -2.16 -1.26 14.37
CA MET A 205 -1.52 -1.52 13.09
C MET A 205 -2.50 -2.12 12.09
N SER A 206 -2.58 -1.53 10.90
CA SER A 206 -3.22 -2.15 9.74
C SER A 206 -2.15 -2.47 8.70
N SER A 207 -2.07 -3.71 8.23
CA SER A 207 -1.09 -4.20 7.26
C SER A 207 -1.73 -5.00 6.13
N THR A 208 -0.91 -5.44 5.18
CA THR A 208 -1.32 -6.37 4.10
C THR A 208 -1.69 -7.77 4.61
N ASP A 209 -1.48 -8.09 5.90
CA ASP A 209 -1.76 -9.44 6.41
C ASP A 209 -2.45 -9.53 7.78
N SER A 210 -2.62 -8.40 8.49
CA SER A 210 -3.34 -8.39 9.75
C SER A 210 -3.81 -7.01 10.16
N LEU A 211 -4.81 -7.02 11.03
CA LEU A 211 -5.27 -5.88 11.79
C LEU A 211 -4.98 -6.16 13.27
N MET A 212 -4.17 -5.32 13.93
CA MET A 212 -3.67 -5.60 15.28
C MET A 212 -3.79 -4.41 16.21
N VAL A 213 -4.02 -4.67 17.49
CA VAL A 213 -3.97 -3.67 18.58
C VAL A 213 -3.18 -4.25 19.75
N GLY A 214 -2.07 -3.60 20.10
CA GLY A 214 -1.08 -4.20 20.98
C GLY A 214 -0.61 -5.53 20.41
N ASN A 215 -0.79 -6.62 21.17
CA ASN A 215 -0.50 -7.99 20.74
C ASN A 215 -1.73 -8.74 20.20
N ASP A 216 -2.92 -8.15 20.27
CA ASP A 216 -4.14 -8.80 19.83
C ASP A 216 -4.28 -8.68 18.31
N ILE A 217 -4.57 -9.80 17.65
CA ILE A 217 -4.95 -9.85 16.24
C ILE A 217 -6.47 -9.73 16.19
N LEU A 218 -6.97 -8.64 15.63
CA LEU A 218 -8.41 -8.42 15.44
C LEU A 218 -8.92 -9.20 14.24
N ASP A 219 -8.14 -9.22 13.17
CA ASP A 219 -8.45 -9.98 11.96
C ASP A 219 -7.17 -10.27 11.14
N ARG A 220 -7.24 -11.28 10.27
CA ARG A 220 -6.16 -11.69 9.35
C ARG A 220 -6.58 -11.45 7.91
N GLY A 221 -5.63 -11.00 7.08
CA GLY A 221 -5.85 -10.67 5.68
C GLY A 221 -5.42 -9.25 5.33
N ASP A 222 -5.70 -8.83 4.10
CA ASP A 222 -5.28 -7.53 3.59
C ASP A 222 -6.18 -6.39 4.12
N TRP A 223 -5.64 -5.65 5.08
CA TRP A 223 -6.24 -4.47 5.69
C TRP A 223 -5.48 -3.17 5.35
N SER A 224 -4.69 -3.16 4.26
CA SER A 224 -3.84 -2.05 3.83
C SER A 224 -4.59 -0.89 3.12
N GLY A 225 -5.84 -0.63 3.52
CA GLY A 225 -6.71 0.40 2.95
C GLY A 225 -7.56 1.14 3.99
N PRO A 226 -8.48 2.02 3.55
CA PRO A 226 -9.26 2.87 4.45
C PRO A 226 -10.05 2.13 5.53
N GLY A 227 -10.53 0.92 5.24
CA GLY A 227 -11.23 0.09 6.22
C GLY A 227 -10.35 -0.24 7.43
N GLY A 228 -9.16 -0.80 7.20
CA GLY A 228 -8.22 -1.15 8.26
C GLY A 228 -7.75 0.07 9.04
N ALA A 229 -7.41 1.15 8.33
CA ALA A 229 -7.03 2.42 8.94
C ALA A 229 -8.10 2.95 9.91
N ARG A 230 -9.36 3.00 9.48
CA ARG A 230 -10.46 3.52 10.31
C ARG A 230 -10.79 2.59 11.47
N THR A 231 -10.63 1.29 11.34
CA THR A 231 -10.82 0.36 12.46
C THR A 231 -9.76 0.59 13.53
N ILE A 232 -8.49 0.74 13.15
CA ILE A 232 -7.41 1.08 14.10
C ILE A 232 -7.67 2.42 14.79
N LEU A 233 -8.00 3.46 14.02
CA LEU A 233 -8.21 4.79 14.57
C LEU A 233 -9.43 4.86 15.51
N ARG A 234 -10.37 3.91 15.45
CA ARG A 234 -11.53 3.83 16.36
C ARG A 234 -11.28 3.05 17.63
N ASP A 235 -10.26 2.20 17.68
CA ASP A 235 -10.01 1.36 18.83
C ASP A 235 -9.42 2.17 19.99
N ARG A 236 -10.19 2.29 21.08
CA ARG A 236 -9.86 3.12 22.25
C ARG A 236 -8.68 2.64 23.07
N ARG A 237 -8.07 1.51 22.71
CA ARG A 237 -6.83 1.02 23.33
C ARG A 237 -5.59 1.60 22.66
N VAL A 238 -5.71 2.14 21.45
CA VAL A 238 -4.56 2.57 20.63
C VAL A 238 -4.01 3.91 21.11
N ASP A 239 -2.70 3.95 21.39
CA ASP A 239 -1.93 5.15 21.71
C ASP A 239 -1.21 5.73 20.48
N VAL A 240 -0.88 4.90 19.49
CA VAL A 240 -0.18 5.28 18.25
C VAL A 240 -0.71 4.43 17.08
N ALA A 241 -1.14 5.06 16.00
CA ALA A 241 -1.68 4.39 14.81
C ALA A 241 -0.62 4.24 13.70
N LEU A 242 -0.48 3.03 13.17
CA LEU A 242 0.49 2.64 12.14
C LEU A 242 -0.25 2.06 10.94
N LEU A 243 -0.40 2.86 9.88
CA LEU A 243 -1.34 2.60 8.81
C LEU A 243 -0.61 2.27 7.51
N GLU A 244 -0.46 0.97 7.21
CA GLU A 244 -0.06 0.55 5.87
C GLU A 244 -1.13 0.94 4.85
N THR A 245 -0.73 1.61 3.78
CA THR A 245 -1.63 2.08 2.72
C THR A 245 -1.14 1.60 1.36
N ALA A 246 -1.72 0.51 0.87
CA ALA A 246 -1.39 -0.04 -0.44
C ALA A 246 -2.12 0.70 -1.56
N ARG A 247 -1.57 0.55 -2.78
CA ARG A 247 -2.09 1.19 -3.99
C ARG A 247 -3.55 0.83 -4.26
N GLY A 248 -3.95 -0.42 -3.99
CA GLY A 248 -5.33 -0.88 -4.16
C GLY A 248 -6.31 -0.22 -3.19
N GLY A 249 -5.87 0.13 -1.97
CA GLY A 249 -6.69 0.91 -1.02
C GLY A 249 -6.95 2.32 -1.53
N ILE A 250 -5.88 3.00 -1.98
CA ILE A 250 -5.93 4.38 -2.51
C ILE A 250 -6.87 4.46 -3.72
N LEU A 251 -6.74 3.55 -4.68
CA LEU A 251 -7.55 3.58 -5.91
C LEU A 251 -9.02 3.23 -5.67
N ARG A 252 -9.29 2.25 -4.81
CA ARG A 252 -10.65 1.77 -4.55
C ARG A 252 -11.47 2.71 -3.66
N ARG A 253 -10.85 3.42 -2.72
CA ARG A 253 -11.59 4.17 -1.68
C ARG A 253 -10.97 5.51 -1.27
N GLY A 254 -9.78 5.83 -1.76
CA GLY A 254 -8.97 6.96 -1.30
C GLY A 254 -8.15 6.63 -0.05
N LEU A 255 -7.75 7.66 0.69
CA LEU A 255 -7.02 7.52 1.95
C LEU A 255 -7.95 7.20 3.13
N GLY A 256 -7.40 6.55 4.16
CA GLY A 256 -8.10 6.26 5.40
C GLY A 256 -8.34 7.47 6.30
N VAL A 257 -7.56 8.54 6.07
CA VAL A 257 -7.56 9.81 6.81
C VAL A 257 -7.63 10.98 5.83
N LEU A 258 -7.99 12.15 6.34
CA LEU A 258 -8.09 13.39 5.56
C LEU A 258 -6.78 14.19 5.59
N GLU A 259 -6.81 15.39 5.02
CA GLU A 259 -5.65 16.27 4.93
C GLU A 259 -5.11 16.63 6.32
N ASN A 260 -3.79 16.52 6.52
CA ASN A 260 -3.08 16.85 7.77
C ASN A 260 -3.54 16.07 9.02
N GLU A 261 -4.15 14.90 8.83
CA GLU A 261 -4.58 14.06 9.94
C GLU A 261 -3.53 13.05 10.39
N ALA A 262 -2.50 12.78 9.59
CA ALA A 262 -1.34 11.98 9.99
C ALA A 262 -0.16 12.89 10.36
N ASP A 263 0.58 12.54 11.42
CA ASP A 263 1.77 13.29 11.82
C ASP A 263 2.91 13.09 10.81
N VAL A 264 2.97 11.89 10.22
CA VAL A 264 3.96 11.55 9.21
C VAL A 264 3.40 10.60 8.16
N ALA A 265 3.75 10.85 6.90
CA ALA A 265 3.45 9.97 5.77
C ALA A 265 4.75 9.60 5.05
N LEU A 266 5.00 8.31 4.90
CA LEU A 266 6.16 7.74 4.24
C LEU A 266 5.79 7.23 2.85
N ILE A 267 6.54 7.66 1.83
CA ILE A 267 6.57 7.01 0.52
C ILE A 267 7.95 6.36 0.35
N ASN A 268 8.00 5.04 0.52
CA ASN A 268 9.26 4.28 0.66
C ASN A 268 10.00 4.03 -0.67
N ASN A 269 9.28 3.60 -1.71
CA ASN A 269 9.81 3.36 -3.06
C ASN A 269 8.66 3.14 -4.04
N VAL A 270 8.94 3.30 -5.33
CA VAL A 270 8.04 3.00 -6.43
C VAL A 270 8.75 2.15 -7.47
N ALA A 271 8.17 0.99 -7.74
CA ALA A 271 8.65 0.06 -8.75
C ALA A 271 7.45 -0.61 -9.45
N PRO A 272 7.63 -1.18 -10.67
CA PRO A 272 6.58 -1.88 -11.39
C PRO A 272 5.87 -2.92 -10.53
N ASP A 273 4.57 -2.72 -10.34
CA ASP A 273 3.70 -3.62 -9.59
C ASP A 273 2.22 -3.31 -9.91
N HIS A 274 1.44 -4.34 -10.23
CA HIS A 274 0.02 -4.24 -10.58
C HIS A 274 -0.27 -3.25 -11.73
N LEU A 275 0.61 -3.18 -12.73
CA LEU A 275 0.41 -2.31 -13.90
C LEU A 275 -0.66 -2.92 -14.82
N GLY A 276 -1.54 -2.06 -15.36
CA GLY A 276 -2.71 -2.45 -16.16
C GLY A 276 -4.03 -2.45 -15.38
N GLU A 277 -3.98 -2.37 -14.05
CA GLU A 277 -5.19 -2.34 -13.22
C GLU A 277 -5.62 -0.90 -12.88
N TRP A 278 -6.93 -0.66 -12.80
CA TRP A 278 -7.54 0.60 -12.32
C TRP A 278 -7.02 1.88 -13.03
N GLY A 279 -6.69 1.74 -14.31
CA GLY A 279 -6.18 2.83 -15.15
C GLY A 279 -4.73 3.23 -14.87
N ILE A 280 -3.95 2.36 -14.23
CA ILE A 280 -2.55 2.64 -13.92
C ILE A 280 -1.65 1.79 -14.81
N GLN A 281 -1.16 2.40 -15.89
CA GLN A 281 -0.49 1.69 -16.97
C GLN A 281 1.03 1.64 -16.83
N ASP A 282 1.62 2.60 -16.12
CA ASP A 282 3.06 2.73 -15.95
C ASP A 282 3.45 3.08 -14.50
N VAL A 283 4.76 3.10 -14.26
CA VAL A 283 5.34 3.35 -12.94
C VAL A 283 5.16 4.81 -12.51
N ASP A 284 5.11 5.76 -13.44
CA ASP A 284 4.86 7.16 -13.13
C ASP A 284 3.43 7.35 -12.59
N MET A 285 2.42 6.73 -13.22
CA MET A 285 1.04 6.71 -12.72
C MET A 285 0.91 6.00 -11.36
N LEU A 286 1.71 4.94 -11.13
CA LEU A 286 1.78 4.27 -9.84
C LEU A 286 2.40 5.18 -8.76
N ALA A 287 3.44 5.92 -9.11
CA ALA A 287 4.05 6.91 -8.23
C ALA A 287 3.05 8.04 -7.89
N ASP A 288 2.30 8.54 -8.87
CA ASP A 288 1.24 9.53 -8.66
C ASP A 288 0.18 9.03 -7.67
N THR A 289 -0.21 7.76 -7.82
CA THR A 289 -1.12 7.08 -6.89
C THR A 289 -0.58 7.07 -5.47
N LYS A 290 0.69 6.69 -5.28
CA LYS A 290 1.32 6.64 -3.95
C LYS A 290 1.49 8.05 -3.35
N PHE A 291 1.78 9.05 -4.18
CA PHE A 291 1.94 10.44 -3.75
C PHE A 291 0.63 11.11 -3.31
N VAL A 292 -0.53 10.48 -3.47
CA VAL A 292 -1.76 10.91 -2.77
C VAL A 292 -1.54 11.01 -1.26
N LEU A 293 -0.68 10.15 -0.67
CA LEU A 293 -0.33 10.21 0.77
C LEU A 293 0.20 11.59 1.21
N ARG A 294 0.75 12.40 0.30
CA ARG A 294 1.27 13.74 0.63
C ARG A 294 0.23 14.68 1.23
N HIS A 295 -1.05 14.45 0.95
CA HIS A 295 -2.15 15.23 1.50
C HIS A 295 -2.36 14.93 2.99
N ALA A 296 -2.16 13.68 3.42
CA ALA A 296 -2.48 13.27 4.78
C ALA A 296 -1.41 13.66 5.82
N GLY A 297 -0.13 13.61 5.45
CA GLY A 297 0.99 13.79 6.38
C GLY A 297 1.34 15.25 6.65
N LYS A 298 1.52 15.61 7.93
CA LYS A 298 2.12 16.91 8.33
C LYS A 298 3.60 17.00 7.95
N THR A 299 4.30 15.87 7.97
CA THR A 299 5.68 15.69 7.47
C THR A 299 5.72 14.53 6.48
N ILE A 300 6.48 14.64 5.40
CA ILE A 300 6.61 13.58 4.39
C ILE A 300 8.03 12.98 4.46
N VAL A 301 8.12 11.67 4.64
CA VAL A 301 9.39 10.94 4.56
C VAL A 301 9.51 10.36 3.15
N LEU A 302 10.62 10.65 2.47
CA LEU A 302 10.88 10.23 1.10
C LEU A 302 12.24 9.57 0.95
N ASN A 303 12.31 8.58 0.06
CA ASN A 303 13.54 7.93 -0.34
C ASN A 303 14.25 8.75 -1.43
N ALA A 304 15.46 9.24 -1.16
CA ALA A 304 16.25 10.01 -2.12
C ALA A 304 16.97 9.13 -3.15
N ASP A 305 16.98 7.81 -2.97
CA ASP A 305 17.53 6.84 -3.92
C ASP A 305 16.48 6.37 -4.95
N ASP A 306 15.23 6.79 -4.77
CA ASP A 306 14.12 6.48 -5.67
C ASP A 306 13.80 7.69 -6.56
N GLU A 307 14.08 7.56 -7.86
CA GLU A 307 13.90 8.66 -8.81
C GLU A 307 12.46 9.17 -8.90
N HIS A 308 11.46 8.29 -8.72
CA HIS A 308 10.06 8.67 -8.77
C HIS A 308 9.69 9.51 -7.54
N CYS A 309 10.26 9.20 -6.37
CA CYS A 309 10.12 9.99 -5.16
C CYS A 309 10.77 11.37 -5.31
N VAL A 310 12.00 11.43 -5.83
CA VAL A 310 12.71 12.69 -6.08
C VAL A 310 11.95 13.59 -7.07
N LYS A 311 11.48 13.03 -8.20
CA LYS A 311 10.70 13.76 -9.22
C LYS A 311 9.45 14.43 -8.65
N ARG A 312 8.75 13.74 -7.73
CA ARG A 312 7.47 14.18 -7.13
C ARG A 312 7.63 14.97 -5.84
N ALA A 313 8.84 15.14 -5.34
CA ALA A 313 9.11 16.02 -4.21
C ALA A 313 8.61 17.45 -4.43
N SER A 314 8.62 17.92 -5.69
CA SER A 314 8.07 19.23 -6.09
C SER A 314 6.57 19.40 -5.81
N TRP A 315 5.82 18.31 -5.62
CA TRP A 315 4.40 18.33 -5.27
C TRP A 315 4.14 18.48 -3.77
N VAL A 316 5.19 18.35 -2.96
CA VAL A 316 5.10 18.36 -1.51
C VAL A 316 5.31 19.78 -1.01
N THR A 317 4.27 20.32 -0.36
CA THR A 317 4.28 21.66 0.27
C THR A 317 4.55 21.60 1.78
N ARG A 318 4.85 20.40 2.29
CA ARG A 318 5.08 20.09 3.70
C ARG A 318 6.59 19.85 3.95
N PRO A 319 7.07 19.90 5.20
CA PRO A 319 8.43 19.48 5.51
C PRO A 319 8.72 18.07 4.99
N ILE A 320 9.86 17.91 4.32
CA ILE A 320 10.35 16.62 3.85
C ILE A 320 11.47 16.16 4.79
N VAL A 321 11.51 14.86 5.10
CA VAL A 321 12.69 14.18 5.64
C VAL A 321 13.17 13.19 4.60
N TRP A 322 14.37 13.41 4.09
CA TRP A 322 14.98 12.49 3.13
C TRP A 322 15.69 11.35 3.84
N PHE A 323 15.66 10.16 3.25
CA PHE A 323 16.63 9.12 3.58
C PHE A 323 17.36 8.60 2.34
N SER A 324 18.62 8.21 2.50
CA SER A 324 19.45 7.64 1.42
C SER A 324 20.50 6.66 1.92
N LEU A 325 20.67 5.57 1.19
CA LEU A 325 21.73 4.58 1.33
C LEU A 325 23.08 5.11 0.81
N GLU A 326 23.07 6.17 -0.01
CA GLU A 326 24.25 6.71 -0.67
C GLU A 326 24.82 7.90 0.12
N ALA A 327 26.03 7.72 0.67
CA ALA A 327 26.69 8.72 1.49
C ALA A 327 26.97 10.04 0.74
N ASP A 328 27.13 9.97 -0.59
CA ASP A 328 27.41 11.07 -1.49
C ASP A 328 26.17 11.58 -2.26
N ASN A 329 24.95 11.17 -1.86
CA ASN A 329 23.71 11.67 -2.46
C ASN A 329 23.63 13.21 -2.34
N ALA A 330 23.77 13.90 -3.47
CA ALA A 330 23.86 15.36 -3.51
C ALA A 330 22.60 16.06 -2.98
N LEU A 331 21.42 15.48 -3.21
CA LEU A 331 20.14 16.02 -2.71
C LEU A 331 20.13 16.01 -1.18
N VAL A 332 20.50 14.88 -0.58
CA VAL A 332 20.53 14.71 0.89
C VAL A 332 21.60 15.60 1.51
N ALA A 333 22.81 15.63 0.93
CA ALA A 333 23.89 16.49 1.41
C ALA A 333 23.49 17.98 1.38
N GLN A 334 22.85 18.44 0.29
CA GLN A 334 22.34 19.81 0.20
C GLN A 334 21.22 20.07 1.22
N HIS A 335 20.31 19.11 1.41
CA HIS A 335 19.21 19.24 2.36
C HIS A 335 19.70 19.38 3.81
N ILE A 336 20.71 18.59 4.19
CA ILE A 336 21.42 18.67 5.47
C ILE A 336 22.12 20.04 5.61
N ALA A 337 22.86 20.49 4.58
CA ALA A 337 23.55 21.79 4.61
C ALA A 337 22.60 22.99 4.74
N GLN A 338 21.33 22.83 4.34
CA GLN A 338 20.27 23.83 4.53
C GLN A 338 19.66 23.83 5.95
N GLY A 339 20.15 22.97 6.85
CA GLY A 339 19.65 22.88 8.23
C GLY A 339 18.42 21.99 8.40
N ASN A 340 18.11 21.14 7.42
CA ASN A 340 16.94 20.26 7.49
C ASN A 340 17.31 18.87 8.02
N GLU A 341 16.28 18.10 8.37
CA GLU A 341 16.44 16.73 8.87
C GLU A 341 16.58 15.72 7.73
N ALA A 342 17.52 14.79 7.87
CA ALA A 342 17.70 13.68 6.93
C ALA A 342 18.29 12.45 7.63
N ILE A 343 18.14 11.29 7.00
CA ILE A 343 18.77 10.04 7.45
C ILE A 343 19.69 9.52 6.36
N ARG A 344 20.93 9.21 6.68
CA ARG A 344 21.90 8.74 5.69
C ARG A 344 22.66 7.53 6.20
N LEU A 345 22.93 6.58 5.30
CA LEU A 345 23.91 5.53 5.55
C LEU A 345 25.29 6.09 5.20
N ASP A 346 26.18 6.11 6.19
CA ASP A 346 27.54 6.58 6.01
C ASP A 346 28.52 5.42 5.71
N PRO A 347 29.72 5.70 5.17
CA PRO A 347 30.64 4.67 4.66
C PRO A 347 31.13 3.64 5.69
N ASP A 348 30.95 3.92 6.98
CA ASP A 348 31.26 3.03 8.09
C ASP A 348 30.11 2.06 8.44
N ASN A 349 29.10 1.95 7.58
CA ASN A 349 27.88 1.17 7.79
C ASN A 349 27.10 1.62 9.04
N VAL A 350 27.07 2.94 9.25
CA VAL A 350 26.31 3.57 10.33
C VAL A 350 25.18 4.39 9.72
N ILE A 351 23.95 4.12 10.17
CA ILE A 351 22.79 4.94 9.88
C ILE A 351 22.83 6.15 10.81
N ARG A 352 22.86 7.37 10.25
CA ARG A 352 22.87 8.63 11.02
C ARG A 352 21.66 9.48 10.72
N CYS A 353 21.05 10.05 11.76
CA CYS A 353 20.00 11.06 11.66
C CYS A 353 20.60 12.44 11.88
N TYR A 354 20.53 13.26 10.86
CA TYR A 354 21.03 14.62 10.80
C TYR A 354 19.90 15.61 11.08
N ASN A 355 20.20 16.68 11.82
CA ASN A 355 19.39 17.89 11.94
C ASN A 355 20.30 19.08 11.64
N GLY A 356 20.35 19.48 10.37
CA GLY A 356 21.50 20.23 9.87
C GLY A 356 22.79 19.42 10.03
N GLU A 357 23.91 20.09 10.32
CA GLU A 357 25.19 19.38 10.50
C GLU A 357 25.31 18.61 11.84
N ASN A 358 24.30 18.68 12.71
CA ASN A 358 24.30 17.93 13.96
C ASN A 358 23.78 16.50 13.74
N ILE A 359 24.49 15.52 14.27
CA ILE A 359 24.03 14.13 14.35
C ILE A 359 23.28 13.96 15.67
N GLU A 360 21.98 13.70 15.59
CA GLU A 360 21.12 13.50 16.77
C GLU A 360 21.01 12.02 17.17
N PHE A 361 21.09 11.11 16.19
CA PHE A 361 21.00 9.67 16.44
C PHE A 361 21.89 8.89 15.47
N GLU A 362 22.50 7.81 15.95
CA GLU A 362 23.25 6.88 15.11
C GLU A 362 23.13 5.43 15.57
N ILE A 363 23.18 4.51 14.62
CA ILE A 363 23.18 3.06 14.88
C ILE A 363 23.91 2.32 13.75
N SER A 364 24.78 1.38 14.12
CA SER A 364 25.45 0.51 13.14
C SER A 364 24.46 -0.48 12.53
N THR A 365 24.57 -0.79 11.24
CA THR A 365 23.78 -1.87 10.63
C THR A 365 24.02 -3.22 11.31
N ASN A 366 25.22 -3.45 11.85
CA ASN A 366 25.55 -4.68 12.58
C ASN A 366 24.74 -4.85 13.88
N ASP A 367 24.26 -3.74 14.44
CA ASP A 367 23.39 -3.75 15.61
C ASP A 367 21.93 -4.02 15.23
N ILE A 368 21.58 -4.12 13.94
CA ILE A 368 20.22 -4.30 13.45
C ILE A 368 20.12 -5.68 12.78
N PRO A 369 19.64 -6.73 13.48
CA PRO A 369 19.69 -8.10 12.99
C PRO A 369 19.06 -8.32 11.62
N MET A 370 17.93 -7.65 11.33
CA MET A 370 17.24 -7.79 10.05
C MET A 370 18.03 -7.26 8.83
N THR A 371 19.12 -6.51 9.05
CA THR A 371 19.99 -6.02 7.97
C THR A 371 21.08 -7.01 7.58
N PHE A 372 21.31 -8.06 8.39
CA PHE A 372 22.38 -9.03 8.18
C PHE A 372 23.74 -8.36 7.95
N ASP A 373 24.20 -7.58 8.94
CA ASP A 373 25.45 -6.81 8.86
C ASP A 373 25.52 -5.88 7.63
N GLY A 374 24.36 -5.31 7.26
CA GLY A 374 24.20 -4.47 6.07
C GLY A 374 24.07 -5.21 4.74
N ALA A 375 24.18 -6.55 4.70
CA ALA A 375 24.05 -7.32 3.47
C ALA A 375 22.64 -7.23 2.86
N ALA A 376 21.60 -7.14 3.70
CA ALA A 376 20.22 -6.93 3.30
C ALA A 376 19.93 -5.42 3.13
N VAL A 377 20.45 -4.83 2.06
CA VAL A 377 20.36 -3.38 1.75
C VAL A 377 18.91 -2.86 1.82
N HIS A 378 17.94 -3.64 1.33
CA HIS A 378 16.52 -3.27 1.41
C HIS A 378 16.02 -3.13 2.85
N ASN A 379 16.54 -3.92 3.79
CA ASN A 379 16.23 -3.79 5.22
C ASN A 379 17.02 -2.67 5.90
N VAL A 380 18.19 -2.29 5.40
CA VAL A 380 18.85 -1.04 5.82
C VAL A 380 17.95 0.15 5.47
N ALA A 381 17.46 0.23 4.23
CA ALA A 381 16.52 1.27 3.80
C ALA A 381 15.22 1.25 4.62
N ASN A 382 14.62 0.07 4.85
CA ASN A 382 13.43 -0.04 5.71
C ASN A 382 13.70 0.43 7.15
N SER A 383 14.89 0.18 7.69
CA SER A 383 15.30 0.65 9.03
C SER A 383 15.37 2.17 9.07
N MET A 384 16.02 2.78 8.07
CA MET A 384 16.13 4.24 7.93
C MET A 384 14.76 4.89 7.84
N ALA A 385 13.88 4.36 6.98
CA ALA A 385 12.52 4.85 6.83
C ALA A 385 11.73 4.74 8.14
N ALA A 386 11.85 3.62 8.88
CA ALA A 386 11.20 3.44 10.18
C ALA A 386 11.74 4.41 11.24
N ILE A 387 13.06 4.67 11.27
CA ILE A 387 13.67 5.65 12.18
C ILE A 387 13.10 7.05 11.92
N ALA A 388 13.03 7.50 10.67
CA ALA A 388 12.45 8.81 10.33
C ALA A 388 11.00 8.92 10.80
N VAL A 389 10.19 7.89 10.54
CA VAL A 389 8.79 7.87 10.95
C VAL A 389 8.65 7.87 12.48
N ALA A 390 9.43 7.05 13.19
CA ALA A 390 9.39 6.95 14.64
C ALA A 390 9.75 8.27 15.34
N ARG A 391 10.77 8.99 14.84
CA ARG A 391 11.13 10.34 15.33
C ARG A 391 9.97 11.31 15.19
N LYS A 392 9.24 11.29 14.06
CA LYS A 392 8.06 12.15 13.84
C LYS A 392 6.84 11.75 14.65
N LEU A 393 6.78 10.51 15.13
CA LEU A 393 5.81 10.07 16.14
C LEU A 393 6.23 10.41 17.57
N ASN A 394 7.36 11.11 17.76
CA ASN A 394 7.96 11.44 19.06
C ASN A 394 8.25 10.19 19.92
N ILE A 395 8.73 9.11 19.29
CA ILE A 395 9.28 7.95 20.00
C ILE A 395 10.72 8.28 20.38
N GLU A 396 11.07 8.10 21.66
CA GLU A 396 12.42 8.41 22.14
C GLU A 396 13.47 7.50 21.51
N GLU A 397 14.65 8.07 21.23
CA GLU A 397 15.77 7.41 20.56
C GLU A 397 16.22 6.11 21.24
N ALA A 398 16.14 6.06 22.58
CA ALA A 398 16.45 4.86 23.35
C ALA A 398 15.53 3.68 22.98
N PHE A 399 14.23 3.93 22.79
CA PHE A 399 13.26 2.90 22.39
C PHE A 399 13.39 2.53 20.91
N ILE A 400 13.73 3.51 20.06
CA ILE A 400 14.06 3.26 18.65
C ILE A 400 15.25 2.29 18.55
N ALA A 401 16.35 2.59 19.24
CA ALA A 401 17.54 1.74 19.28
C ALA A 401 17.25 0.36 19.88
N GLN A 402 16.51 0.29 20.99
CA GLN A 402 16.12 -0.97 21.61
C GLN A 402 15.34 -1.86 20.65
N ALA A 403 14.33 -1.31 19.98
CA ALA A 403 13.51 -2.05 19.04
C ALA A 403 14.33 -2.56 17.85
N LEU A 404 15.15 -1.70 17.23
CA LEU A 404 16.05 -2.06 16.12
C LEU A 404 16.99 -3.22 16.47
N LYS A 405 17.55 -3.21 17.69
CA LYS A 405 18.46 -4.26 18.19
C LYS A 405 17.75 -5.58 18.47
N SER A 406 16.46 -5.53 18.77
CA SER A 406 15.67 -6.70 19.16
C SER A 406 14.89 -7.34 18.01
N PHE A 407 14.50 -6.54 17.00
CA PHE A 407 13.64 -6.96 15.91
C PHE A 407 14.41 -7.83 14.90
N LYS A 408 13.87 -9.01 14.61
CA LYS A 408 14.49 -9.99 13.71
C LYS A 408 13.65 -10.21 12.46
N SER A 409 14.31 -10.63 11.38
CA SER A 409 13.61 -11.22 10.24
C SER A 409 13.33 -12.70 10.50
N ASP A 410 12.41 -12.99 11.42
CA ASP A 410 11.99 -14.36 11.76
C ASP A 410 10.46 -14.56 11.64
N ALA A 411 10.00 -15.79 11.85
CA ALA A 411 8.58 -16.15 11.74
C ALA A 411 7.68 -15.46 12.79
N LYS A 412 8.25 -14.82 13.81
CA LYS A 412 7.51 -14.13 14.86
C LYS A 412 7.41 -12.63 14.58
N ASP A 413 8.56 -11.99 14.38
CA ASP A 413 8.65 -10.53 14.28
C ASP A 413 8.33 -10.05 12.85
N ASN A 414 8.72 -10.83 11.84
CA ASN A 414 8.53 -10.47 10.44
C ASN A 414 8.22 -11.69 9.55
N PRO A 415 7.11 -12.42 9.79
CA PRO A 415 6.78 -13.63 9.05
C PRO A 415 6.70 -13.40 7.53
N GLY A 416 7.39 -14.25 6.79
CA GLY A 416 7.48 -14.26 5.33
C GLY A 416 8.27 -13.09 4.75
N ARG A 417 9.19 -12.49 5.51
CA ARG A 417 10.04 -11.39 5.07
C ARG A 417 11.47 -11.68 5.52
N LEU A 418 12.26 -12.25 4.61
CA LEU A 418 13.65 -12.65 4.78
C LEU A 418 13.87 -13.55 5.99
N ASN A 419 13.00 -14.55 6.19
CA ASN A 419 13.12 -15.49 7.31
C ASN A 419 14.17 -16.55 6.98
N ILE A 420 15.20 -16.68 7.82
CA ILE A 420 16.31 -17.61 7.59
C ILE A 420 16.26 -18.76 8.59
N PHE A 421 16.33 -19.97 8.08
CA PHE A 421 16.44 -21.22 8.81
C PHE A 421 17.73 -21.93 8.44
N GLU A 422 18.26 -22.75 9.35
CA GLU A 422 19.37 -23.66 9.07
C GLU A 422 18.85 -25.09 9.21
N ILE A 423 18.83 -25.85 8.11
CA ILE A 423 18.26 -27.20 8.06
C ILE A 423 19.29 -28.13 7.43
N ASN A 424 19.72 -29.14 8.18
CA ASN A 424 20.73 -30.12 7.75
C ASN A 424 22.03 -29.47 7.18
N GLY A 425 22.41 -28.30 7.70
CA GLY A 425 23.59 -27.54 7.26
C GLY A 425 23.39 -26.71 5.98
N ALA A 426 22.17 -26.65 5.43
CA ALA A 426 21.78 -25.71 4.37
C ALA A 426 21.07 -24.49 4.96
N LYS A 427 21.22 -23.33 4.32
CA LYS A 427 20.49 -22.11 4.68
C LYS A 427 19.22 -22.00 3.86
N VAL A 428 18.07 -21.93 4.50
CA VAL A 428 16.76 -21.83 3.87
C VAL A 428 16.18 -20.45 4.14
N ILE A 429 15.94 -19.67 3.10
CA ILE A 429 15.45 -18.30 3.15
C ILE A 429 14.02 -18.29 2.62
N VAL A 430 13.07 -17.83 3.43
CA VAL A 430 11.66 -17.67 3.03
C VAL A 430 11.33 -16.18 2.90
N ASP A 431 10.84 -15.77 1.74
CA ASP A 431 10.40 -14.41 1.47
C ASP A 431 9.13 -14.38 0.60
N PHE A 432 8.49 -13.23 0.51
CA PHE A 432 7.24 -12.97 -0.20
C PHE A 432 7.42 -12.13 -1.47
N ALA A 433 8.66 -11.77 -1.81
CA ALA A 433 8.92 -10.97 -2.98
C ALA A 433 8.24 -11.61 -4.20
N HIS A 434 7.42 -10.81 -4.87
CA HIS A 434 6.55 -11.21 -5.98
C HIS A 434 6.63 -10.20 -7.12
N ASN A 435 7.54 -9.23 -7.08
CA ASN A 435 7.76 -8.31 -8.19
C ASN A 435 9.26 -8.23 -8.50
N PRO A 436 9.65 -7.90 -9.75
CA PRO A 436 11.05 -7.92 -10.17
C PRO A 436 11.97 -7.09 -9.27
N HIS A 437 11.49 -5.95 -8.76
CA HIS A 437 12.27 -5.10 -7.86
C HIS A 437 12.59 -5.79 -6.53
N GLY A 438 11.60 -6.41 -5.88
CA GLY A 438 11.79 -7.17 -4.65
C GLY A 438 12.69 -8.39 -4.85
N LEU A 439 12.46 -9.16 -5.92
CA LEU A 439 13.26 -10.33 -6.24
C LEU A 439 14.71 -9.94 -6.54
N THR A 440 14.96 -8.86 -7.27
CA THR A 440 16.33 -8.39 -7.58
C THR A 440 17.12 -8.06 -6.32
N ALA A 441 16.47 -7.41 -5.34
CA ALA A 441 17.09 -7.09 -4.06
C ALA A 441 17.46 -8.35 -3.26
N LEU A 442 16.58 -9.37 -3.26
CA LEU A 442 16.86 -10.67 -2.62
C LEU A 442 17.93 -11.47 -3.36
N SER A 443 17.81 -11.59 -4.69
CA SER A 443 18.78 -12.29 -5.54
C SER A 443 20.18 -11.70 -5.34
N SER A 444 20.30 -10.37 -5.29
CA SER A 444 21.57 -9.67 -5.07
C SER A 444 22.16 -9.96 -3.67
N MET A 445 21.32 -10.07 -2.65
CA MET A 445 21.75 -10.49 -1.30
C MET A 445 22.23 -11.95 -1.31
N VAL A 446 21.43 -12.86 -1.86
CA VAL A 446 21.71 -14.31 -1.91
C VAL A 446 22.97 -14.61 -2.72
N GLN A 447 23.25 -13.85 -3.78
CA GLN A 447 24.51 -13.99 -4.52
C GLN A 447 25.74 -13.68 -3.67
N LYS A 448 25.65 -12.67 -2.79
CA LYS A 448 26.74 -12.29 -1.88
C LYS A 448 26.92 -13.28 -0.72
N MET A 449 25.92 -14.14 -0.46
CA MET A 449 26.03 -15.17 0.56
C MET A 449 26.94 -16.32 0.10
N PRO A 450 27.85 -16.80 0.96
CA PRO A 450 28.61 -18.02 0.68
C PRO A 450 27.67 -19.21 0.49
N ALA A 451 27.76 -19.89 -0.65
CA ALA A 451 26.97 -21.07 -0.97
C ALA A 451 27.77 -22.01 -1.88
N LYS A 452 27.63 -23.33 -1.69
CA LYS A 452 28.14 -24.33 -2.65
C LYS A 452 27.24 -24.40 -3.88
N ARG A 453 25.93 -24.52 -3.65
CA ARG A 453 24.89 -24.47 -4.68
C ARG A 453 23.73 -23.59 -4.20
N ARG A 454 22.97 -23.07 -5.15
CA ARG A 454 21.80 -22.22 -4.91
C ARG A 454 20.57 -22.81 -5.57
N LEU A 455 19.44 -22.74 -4.87
CA LEU A 455 18.13 -23.05 -5.43
C LEU A 455 17.20 -21.87 -5.21
N ILE A 456 16.35 -21.58 -6.18
CA ILE A 456 15.27 -20.62 -6.03
C ILE A 456 13.94 -21.24 -6.42
N THR A 457 12.89 -20.92 -5.67
CA THR A 457 11.52 -21.21 -6.07
C THR A 457 10.86 -19.93 -6.58
N ILE A 458 10.13 -20.01 -7.69
CA ILE A 458 9.38 -18.88 -8.29
C ILE A 458 7.95 -19.27 -8.58
N GLY A 459 7.03 -18.31 -8.52
CA GLY A 459 5.62 -18.44 -8.84
C GLY A 459 4.98 -17.05 -8.89
N GLN A 460 3.78 -16.92 -9.45
CA GLN A 460 3.08 -15.63 -9.54
C GLN A 460 1.58 -15.80 -9.70
N ALA A 461 0.82 -14.82 -9.20
CA ALA A 461 -0.62 -14.71 -9.40
C ALA A 461 -0.96 -14.48 -10.88
N GLY A 462 -2.10 -15.00 -11.34
CA GLY A 462 -2.43 -14.99 -12.77
C GLY A 462 -2.86 -13.64 -13.35
N ASP A 463 -3.19 -12.65 -12.50
CA ASP A 463 -3.60 -11.30 -12.91
C ASP A 463 -2.44 -10.36 -13.26
N ARG A 464 -1.24 -10.92 -13.51
CA ARG A 464 -0.08 -10.16 -14.00
C ARG A 464 0.08 -10.26 -15.51
N ARG A 465 0.86 -9.32 -16.06
CA ARG A 465 1.19 -9.30 -17.49
C ARG A 465 2.24 -10.38 -17.77
N GLU A 466 2.27 -10.89 -18.99
CA GLU A 466 3.27 -11.89 -19.38
C GLU A 466 4.71 -11.39 -19.24
N SER A 467 4.93 -10.09 -19.47
CA SER A 467 6.22 -9.45 -19.22
C SER A 467 6.64 -9.56 -17.76
N ASP A 468 5.69 -9.49 -16.81
CA ASP A 468 6.01 -9.58 -15.39
C ASP A 468 6.42 -11.02 -15.01
N PHE A 469 5.81 -12.04 -15.64
CA PHE A 469 6.24 -13.43 -15.48
C PHE A 469 7.64 -13.67 -16.05
N HIS A 470 7.93 -13.06 -17.20
CA HIS A 470 9.27 -13.09 -17.80
C HIS A 470 10.31 -12.45 -16.88
N ASP A 471 10.02 -11.26 -16.35
CA ASP A 471 10.95 -10.53 -15.49
C ASP A 471 11.23 -11.30 -14.18
N VAL A 472 10.21 -11.94 -13.59
CA VAL A 472 10.39 -12.84 -12.43
C VAL A 472 11.31 -14.02 -12.76
N ALA A 473 11.13 -14.64 -13.93
CA ALA A 473 12.03 -15.70 -14.39
C ALA A 473 13.47 -15.17 -14.57
N MET A 474 13.64 -13.96 -15.11
CA MET A 474 14.97 -13.35 -15.26
C MET A 474 15.62 -13.03 -13.91
N CYS A 475 14.84 -12.63 -12.89
CA CYS A 475 15.36 -12.46 -11.54
C CYS A 475 15.89 -13.77 -10.93
N ALA A 476 15.27 -14.91 -11.27
CA ALA A 476 15.77 -16.23 -10.86
C ALA A 476 17.08 -16.61 -11.57
N VAL A 477 17.21 -16.28 -12.86
CA VAL A 477 18.51 -16.43 -13.57
C VAL A 477 19.58 -15.57 -12.90
N HIS A 478 19.24 -14.32 -12.58
CA HIS A 478 20.14 -13.40 -11.87
C HIS A 478 20.42 -13.81 -10.43
N SER A 479 19.72 -14.77 -9.81
CA SER A 479 20.13 -15.25 -8.48
C SER A 479 21.35 -16.17 -8.54
N GLY A 480 21.78 -16.59 -9.74
CA GLY A 480 22.82 -17.59 -9.93
C GLY A 480 22.41 -18.95 -9.36
N ALA A 481 21.13 -19.30 -9.47
CA ALA A 481 20.61 -20.58 -9.01
C ALA A 481 21.08 -21.72 -9.90
N ASP A 482 21.54 -22.80 -9.28
CA ASP A 482 21.87 -24.07 -9.91
C ASP A 482 20.61 -24.91 -10.19
N ARG A 483 19.51 -24.63 -9.47
CA ARG A 483 18.20 -25.26 -9.68
C ARG A 483 17.06 -24.27 -9.50
N ILE A 484 16.06 -24.32 -10.38
CA ILE A 484 14.88 -23.44 -10.33
C ILE A 484 13.63 -24.30 -10.23
N LEU A 485 12.85 -24.10 -9.16
CA LEU A 485 11.55 -24.75 -9.01
C LEU A 485 10.44 -23.72 -9.29
N ILE A 486 9.60 -23.99 -10.28
CA ILE A 486 8.44 -23.18 -10.59
C ILE A 486 7.24 -23.80 -9.88
N LYS A 487 6.56 -23.02 -9.04
CA LYS A 487 5.36 -23.47 -8.33
C LYS A 487 4.12 -22.82 -8.88
N GLU A 488 3.07 -23.61 -8.96
CA GLU A 488 1.74 -23.13 -9.25
C GLU A 488 1.12 -22.41 -8.04
N GLN A 489 0.33 -21.37 -8.30
CA GLN A 489 -0.43 -20.67 -7.26
C GLN A 489 -1.92 -20.92 -7.45
N ILE A 490 -2.36 -22.13 -7.11
CA ILE A 490 -3.74 -22.60 -7.33
C ILE A 490 -4.79 -21.66 -6.71
N LYS A 491 -4.47 -21.04 -5.56
CA LYS A 491 -5.37 -20.09 -4.88
C LYS A 491 -5.43 -18.71 -5.55
N ASP A 492 -4.52 -18.41 -6.49
CA ASP A 492 -4.32 -17.10 -7.12
C ASP A 492 -4.27 -17.18 -8.66
N LEU A 493 -5.00 -18.13 -9.27
CA LEU A 493 -5.10 -18.26 -10.74
C LEU A 493 -5.69 -17.01 -11.42
N ARG A 494 -6.62 -16.33 -10.75
CA ARG A 494 -7.18 -15.01 -11.14
C ARG A 494 -7.51 -14.85 -12.63
N GLY A 495 -8.16 -15.87 -13.19
CA GLY A 495 -8.64 -15.88 -14.58
C GLY A 495 -7.70 -16.56 -15.59
N ARG A 496 -6.49 -16.97 -15.20
CA ARG A 496 -5.61 -17.86 -15.98
C ARG A 496 -5.97 -19.32 -15.75
N GLU A 497 -5.62 -20.17 -16.70
CA GLU A 497 -5.79 -21.62 -16.58
C GLU A 497 -4.68 -22.25 -15.73
N LEU A 498 -4.98 -23.38 -15.10
CA LEU A 498 -3.99 -24.16 -14.35
C LEU A 498 -2.83 -24.58 -15.27
N GLY A 499 -1.59 -24.33 -14.84
CA GLY A 499 -0.36 -24.62 -15.58
C GLY A 499 0.06 -23.52 -16.57
N GLU A 500 -0.77 -22.52 -16.83
CA GLU A 500 -0.48 -21.46 -17.80
C GLU A 500 0.70 -20.58 -17.35
N VAL A 501 0.65 -20.06 -16.12
CA VAL A 501 1.73 -19.21 -15.57
C VAL A 501 3.05 -19.97 -15.44
N PRO A 502 3.09 -21.20 -14.86
CA PRO A 502 4.32 -21.99 -14.84
C PRO A 502 4.90 -22.27 -16.23
N ALA A 503 4.06 -22.51 -17.25
CA ALA A 503 4.51 -22.74 -18.62
C ALA A 503 5.17 -21.49 -19.24
N ILE A 504 4.59 -20.30 -19.01
CA ILE A 504 5.17 -19.03 -19.49
C ILE A 504 6.53 -18.77 -18.83
N MET A 505 6.64 -19.01 -17.52
CA MET A 505 7.91 -18.87 -16.80
C MET A 505 8.94 -19.89 -17.28
N LYS A 506 8.58 -21.16 -17.45
CA LYS A 506 9.47 -22.20 -17.98
C LYS A 506 9.98 -21.83 -19.37
N LYS A 507 9.10 -21.36 -20.27
CA LYS A 507 9.49 -20.89 -21.59
C LYS A 507 10.49 -19.73 -21.53
N SER A 508 10.29 -18.79 -20.59
CA SER A 508 11.22 -17.67 -20.38
C SER A 508 12.60 -18.14 -19.93
N LEU A 509 12.67 -19.10 -19.00
CA LEU A 509 13.94 -19.68 -18.53
C LEU A 509 14.68 -20.43 -19.64
N LEU A 510 13.97 -21.25 -20.42
CA LEU A 510 14.54 -21.95 -21.57
C LEU A 510 15.08 -20.96 -22.62
N GLY A 511 14.34 -19.87 -22.88
CA GLY A 511 14.76 -18.79 -23.77
C GLY A 511 16.01 -18.05 -23.29
N ALA A 512 16.25 -18.00 -21.97
CA ALA A 512 17.47 -17.45 -21.38
C ALA A 512 18.64 -18.45 -21.33
N GLY A 513 18.47 -19.67 -21.88
CA GLY A 513 19.52 -20.68 -21.97
C GLY A 513 19.67 -21.56 -20.73
N ILE A 514 18.72 -21.54 -19.79
CA ILE A 514 18.69 -22.49 -18.68
C ILE A 514 18.33 -23.87 -19.23
N SER A 515 19.10 -24.89 -18.86
CA SER A 515 18.87 -26.26 -19.29
C SER A 515 17.59 -26.82 -18.65
N GLU A 516 16.83 -27.61 -19.41
CA GLU A 516 15.52 -28.11 -18.97
C GLU A 516 15.61 -29.02 -17.73
N ASP A 517 16.69 -29.75 -17.56
CA ASP A 517 16.95 -30.61 -16.39
C ASP A 517 17.17 -29.83 -15.08
N LEU A 518 17.39 -28.52 -15.16
CA LEU A 518 17.54 -27.64 -13.99
C LEU A 518 16.21 -26.99 -13.58
N ILE A 519 15.14 -27.21 -14.33
CA ILE A 519 13.82 -26.59 -14.13
C ILE A 519 12.79 -27.66 -13.80
N GLU A 520 12.08 -27.49 -12.69
CA GLU A 520 10.99 -28.37 -12.30
C GLU A 520 9.71 -27.57 -12.04
N ILE A 521 8.55 -28.09 -12.46
CA ILE A 521 7.24 -27.48 -12.20
C ILE A 521 6.53 -28.30 -11.12
N LEU A 522 6.02 -27.65 -10.08
CA LEU A 522 5.39 -28.24 -8.91
C LEU A 522 4.00 -27.62 -8.66
N GLY A 523 3.11 -28.37 -8.01
CA GLY A 523 1.69 -28.01 -7.89
C GLY A 523 1.37 -27.04 -6.76
N SER A 524 2.28 -26.84 -5.80
CA SER A 524 2.08 -25.96 -4.66
C SER A 524 3.37 -25.38 -4.11
N GLU A 525 3.25 -24.41 -3.21
CA GLU A 525 4.41 -23.82 -2.54
C GLU A 525 5.03 -24.78 -1.52
N MET A 526 4.19 -25.60 -0.87
CA MET A 526 4.64 -26.67 0.02
C MET A 526 5.37 -27.77 -0.75
N GLU A 527 4.87 -28.22 -1.91
CA GLU A 527 5.58 -29.20 -2.75
C GLU A 527 6.95 -28.67 -3.19
N ALA A 528 7.03 -27.40 -3.60
CA ALA A 528 8.30 -26.75 -3.92
C ALA A 528 9.24 -26.65 -2.72
N THR A 529 8.71 -26.44 -1.53
CA THR A 529 9.50 -26.42 -0.29
C THR A 529 10.08 -27.80 -0.01
N ILE A 530 9.27 -28.86 -0.08
CA ILE A 530 9.72 -30.25 0.15
C ILE A 530 10.78 -30.64 -0.88
N ALA A 531 10.52 -30.41 -2.17
CA ALA A 531 11.48 -30.72 -3.23
C ALA A 531 12.81 -29.94 -3.09
N ALA A 532 12.75 -28.69 -2.62
CA ALA A 532 13.96 -27.91 -2.35
C ALA A 532 14.78 -28.51 -1.20
N LEU A 533 14.13 -28.95 -0.13
CA LEU A 533 14.79 -29.58 1.02
C LEU A 533 15.37 -30.96 0.66
N ASP A 534 14.66 -31.75 -0.14
CA ASP A 534 15.14 -33.06 -0.62
C ASP A 534 16.38 -32.94 -1.51
N TRP A 535 16.54 -31.81 -2.20
CA TRP A 535 17.72 -31.51 -3.01
C TRP A 535 18.91 -30.98 -2.20
N ALA A 536 18.65 -30.39 -1.03
CA ALA A 536 19.62 -29.62 -0.29
C ALA A 536 20.77 -30.46 0.28
N GLU A 537 21.99 -29.94 0.17
CA GLU A 537 23.19 -30.49 0.81
C GLU A 537 23.82 -29.47 1.78
N PRO A 538 24.65 -29.91 2.74
CA PRO A 538 25.35 -29.01 3.64
C PRO A 538 26.20 -27.95 2.90
N GLY A 539 25.90 -26.69 3.17
CA GLY A 539 26.52 -25.51 2.55
C GLY A 539 25.74 -24.90 1.39
N ASP A 540 24.55 -25.42 1.06
CA ASP A 540 23.67 -24.83 0.05
C ASP A 540 22.84 -23.67 0.60
N VAL A 541 22.33 -22.83 -0.31
CA VAL A 541 21.38 -21.75 -0.01
C VAL A 541 20.12 -21.94 -0.85
N LEU A 542 18.96 -22.02 -0.18
CA LEU A 542 17.65 -22.16 -0.81
C LEU A 542 16.85 -20.87 -0.62
N LEU A 543 16.37 -20.25 -1.69
CA LEU A 543 15.48 -19.09 -1.66
C LEU A 543 14.05 -19.52 -2.03
N LEU A 544 13.17 -19.54 -1.03
CA LEU A 544 11.78 -19.96 -1.13
C LEU A 544 10.86 -18.73 -1.19
N LEU A 545 10.33 -18.38 -2.37
CA LEU A 545 9.43 -17.23 -2.55
C LEU A 545 7.97 -17.59 -2.27
N THR A 546 7.54 -17.61 -1.02
CA THR A 546 6.25 -18.18 -0.58
C THR A 546 5.23 -17.09 -0.22
N LEU A 547 4.02 -17.19 -0.79
CA LEU A 547 2.92 -16.23 -0.68
C LEU A 547 1.69 -16.86 -0.03
N SER A 548 1.01 -17.79 -0.71
CA SER A 548 -0.34 -18.26 -0.37
C SER A 548 -0.36 -19.37 0.68
N GLU A 549 0.76 -20.09 0.86
CA GLU A 549 0.96 -21.15 1.87
C GLU A 549 2.07 -20.77 2.87
N ARG A 550 2.34 -19.46 3.01
CA ARG A 550 3.39 -18.91 3.88
C ARG A 550 3.35 -19.51 5.29
N ASP A 551 2.19 -19.50 5.94
CA ASP A 551 2.08 -19.94 7.33
C ASP A 551 2.36 -21.45 7.44
N ASP A 552 1.88 -22.25 6.48
CA ASP A 552 2.11 -23.69 6.44
C ASP A 552 3.60 -24.00 6.24
N VAL A 553 4.26 -23.32 5.30
CA VAL A 553 5.70 -23.45 5.03
C VAL A 553 6.53 -23.04 6.24
N LEU A 554 6.24 -21.89 6.86
CA LEU A 554 6.97 -21.43 8.04
C LEU A 554 6.80 -22.38 9.23
N ASN A 555 5.59 -22.90 9.46
CA ASN A 555 5.33 -23.89 10.51
C ASN A 555 6.08 -25.19 10.26
N TYR A 556 6.07 -25.67 9.02
CA TYR A 556 6.81 -26.88 8.63
C TYR A 556 8.31 -26.72 8.85
N LEU A 557 8.92 -25.65 8.32
CA LEU A 557 10.35 -25.38 8.49
C LEU A 557 10.73 -25.22 9.97
N SER A 558 9.91 -24.53 10.76
CA SER A 558 10.14 -24.37 12.21
C SER A 558 10.08 -25.69 12.98
N SER A 559 9.37 -26.70 12.46
CA SER A 559 9.26 -28.03 13.10
C SER A 559 10.47 -28.94 12.84
N ILE A 560 11.31 -28.59 11.87
CA ILE A 560 12.47 -29.40 11.44
C ILE A 560 13.81 -28.65 11.55
N ALA A 561 13.79 -27.37 11.93
CA ALA A 561 14.96 -26.50 12.09
C ALA A 561 15.65 -26.64 13.46
#